data_AF-D3DG44-F1
#
_entry.id   AF-D3DG44-F1
#
_cell.length_a   1.000
_cell.length_b   1.000
_cell.length_c   1.000
_cell.angle_alpha   90.00
_cell.angle_beta   90.00
_cell.angle_gamma   90.00
#
_symmetry.space_group_name_H-M   'P 1'
#
loop_
_entity.id
_entity.type
_entity.pdbx_description
1 polymer ?
#
loop_
_entity_poly.entity_id
_entity_poly.type
_entity_poly.pdbx_seq_one_letter_code
_entity_poly.pdbx_strand_id
1 'polypeptide(L)' 'MKYPQILEYEDRIVVIYSADEPNYTEEDDGVILFYSKKGDVVKIIIKKDEKHHIIYF' A
#
# COMPACT_ATOMS: atom_id res chain seq x y z
N MET A 1 12.95 -10.52 7.11
CA MET A 1 11.61 -10.70 6.50
C MET A 1 11.75 -10.65 5.00
N LYS A 2 10.88 -11.35 4.24
CA LYS A 2 10.81 -11.22 2.78
C LYS A 2 9.75 -10.19 2.42
N TYR A 3 10.05 -9.34 1.45
CA TYR A 3 9.16 -8.32 0.90
C TYR A 3 8.96 -8.59 -0.60
N PRO A 4 7.80 -8.20 -1.18
CA PRO A 4 6.69 -7.53 -0.52
C PRO A 4 5.88 -8.48 0.40
N GLN A 5 5.26 -7.92 1.43
CA GLN A 5 4.24 -8.59 2.24
C GLN A 5 2.87 -8.05 1.86
N ILE A 6 1.92 -8.94 1.61
CA ILE A 6 0.54 -8.58 1.26
C ILE A 6 -0.35 -9.02 2.42
N LEU A 7 -1.09 -8.08 2.98
CA LEU A 7 -2.08 -8.29 4.03
C LEU A 7 -3.44 -7.89 3.48
N GLU A 8 -4.34 -8.85 3.40
CA GLU A 8 -5.68 -8.64 2.89
C GLU A 8 -6.67 -8.54 4.05
N TYR A 9 -7.46 -7.47 4.06
CA TYR A 9 -8.53 -7.22 5.00
C TYR A 9 -9.87 -7.14 4.25
N GLU A 10 -10.98 -7.08 4.98
CA GLU A 10 -12.32 -6.96 4.38
C GLU A 10 -12.48 -5.67 3.59
N ASP A 11 -11.94 -4.56 4.10
CA ASP A 11 -12.13 -3.20 3.58
C ASP A 11 -10.96 -2.70 2.71
N ARG A 12 -9.82 -3.39 2.73
CA ARG A 12 -8.58 -2.92 2.08
C ARG A 12 -7.54 -4.02 1.88
N ILE A 13 -6.55 -3.71 1.05
CA ILE A 13 -5.31 -4.47 0.90
C ILE A 13 -4.16 -3.59 1.34
N VAL A 14 -3.26 -4.13 2.15
CA VAL A 14 -2.03 -3.46 2.56
C VAL A 14 -0.86 -4.21 1.95
N VAL A 15 -0.03 -3.51 1.19
CA VAL A 15 1.23 -4.06 0.67
C VAL A 15 2.39 -3.34 1.32
N ILE A 16 3.29 -4.09 1.93
CA ILE A 16 4.47 -3.58 2.63
C ILE A 16 5.69 -3.97 1.82
N TYR A 17 6.49 -2.99 1.41
CA TYR A 17 7.68 -3.16 0.56
C TYR A 17 8.99 -3.18 1.35
N SER A 18 9.00 -2.64 2.57
CA SER A 18 10.19 -2.67 3.43
C SER A 18 9.84 -2.58 4.92
N ALA A 19 10.85 -2.76 5.77
CA ALA A 19 10.75 -2.55 7.22
C ALA A 19 10.86 -1.07 7.61
N ASP A 20 11.16 -0.19 6.65
CA ASP A 20 11.45 1.21 6.93
C ASP A 20 10.19 1.94 7.40
N GLU A 21 10.38 2.88 8.33
CA GLU A 21 9.26 3.66 8.85
C GLU A 21 8.71 4.64 7.79
N PRO A 22 7.38 4.75 7.68
CA PRO A 22 6.77 5.74 6.81
C PRO A 22 7.01 7.15 7.37
N ASN A 23 7.48 8.05 6.51
CA ASN A 23 7.78 9.44 6.85
C ASN A 23 6.90 10.43 6.10
N TYR A 24 6.46 10.07 4.90
CA TYR A 24 5.53 10.87 4.11
C TYR A 24 4.36 9.99 3.63
N THR A 25 3.19 10.58 3.45
CA THR A 25 1.96 9.89 3.02
C THR A 25 1.26 10.72 1.96
N GLU A 26 0.76 10.05 0.93
CA GLU A 26 0.05 10.62 -0.21
C GLU A 26 -1.17 9.74 -0.51
N GLU A 27 -2.30 10.35 -0.92
CA GLU A 27 -3.45 9.60 -1.45
C GLU A 27 -3.58 9.96 -2.94
N ASP A 28 -3.51 8.94 -3.79
CA ASP A 28 -3.69 9.07 -5.23
C ASP A 28 -4.72 8.03 -5.71
N ASP A 29 -5.75 8.52 -6.37
CA ASP A 29 -6.91 7.75 -6.85
C ASP A 29 -7.49 6.74 -5.83
N GLY A 30 -7.46 7.03 -4.52
CA GLY A 30 -7.98 6.12 -3.48
C GLY A 30 -6.97 5.06 -2.98
N VAL A 31 -5.76 5.06 -3.53
CA VAL A 31 -4.60 4.35 -3.01
C VAL A 31 -3.80 5.28 -2.10
N ILE A 32 -3.48 4.81 -0.89
CA ILE A 32 -2.66 5.56 0.06
C ILE A 32 -1.23 5.04 -0.03
N LEU A 33 -0.31 5.89 -0.51
CA LEU A 33 1.12 5.60 -0.61
C LEU A 33 1.86 6.14 0.60
N PHE A 34 2.83 5.37 1.09
CA PHE A 34 3.70 5.75 2.19
C PHE A 34 5.15 5.65 1.74
N TYR A 35 5.93 6.70 2.04
CA TYR A 35 7.30 6.84 1.60
C TYR A 35 8.27 6.92 2.78
N SER A 36 9.49 6.42 2.57
CA SER A 36 10.63 6.60 3.49
C SER A 36 11.15 8.05 3.42
N LYS A 37 12.08 8.42 4.33
CA LYS A 37 12.79 9.71 4.24
C LYS A 37 13.57 9.90 2.94
N LYS A 38 13.91 8.81 2.24
CA LYS A 38 14.66 8.83 0.98
C LYS A 38 13.76 8.96 -0.25
N GLY A 39 12.43 8.92 -0.06
CA GLY A 39 11.46 8.95 -1.15
C GLY A 39 11.09 7.58 -1.71
N ASP A 40 11.59 6.48 -1.13
CA ASP A 40 11.22 5.12 -1.54
C ASP A 40 9.83 4.75 -1.02
N VAL A 41 9.01 4.07 -1.81
CA VAL A 41 7.70 3.54 -1.35
C VAL A 41 7.94 2.39 -0.37
N VAL A 42 7.45 2.53 0.86
CA VAL A 42 7.61 1.52 1.92
C VAL A 42 6.34 0.72 2.17
N LYS A 43 5.18 1.32 1.89
CA LYS A 43 3.86 0.70 2.10
C LYS A 43 2.83 1.35 1.20
N ILE A 44 1.86 0.58 0.73
CA ILE A 44 0.66 1.08 0.08
C ILE A 44 -0.59 0.47 0.73
N ILE A 45 -1.69 1.21 0.72
CA ILE A 45 -3.01 0.74 1.15
C ILE A 45 -3.99 1.01 0.02
N ILE A 46 -4.62 -0.06 -0.48
CA ILE A 46 -5.63 0.00 -1.52
C ILE A 46 -6.98 -0.24 -0.85
N LYS A 47 -7.89 0.73 -0.89
CA LYS A 47 -9.25 0.54 -0.39
C LYS A 47 -10.01 -0.39 -1.34
N LYS A 48 -10.72 -1.38 -0.79
CA LYS A 48 -11.64 -2.22 -1.57
C LYS A 48 -12.96 -1.48 -1.72
N ASP A 49 -13.00 -0.52 -2.64
CA ASP A 49 -14.22 0.18 -3.03
C ASP A 49 -14.67 -0.25 -4.44
N GLU A 50 -15.85 0.20 -4.86
CA GLU A 50 -16.42 -0.13 -6.18
C GLU A 50 -15.59 0.43 -7.36
N LYS A 51 -14.60 1.30 -7.13
CA LYS A 51 -13.72 1.81 -8.19
C LYS A 51 -12.52 0.89 -8.41
N HIS A 52 -12.01 0.30 -7.34
CA HIS A 52 -10.83 -0.55 -7.37
C HIS A 52 -11.21 -2.02 -7.58
N HIS A 53 -11.72 -2.35 -8.76
CA HIS A 53 -11.90 -3.74 -9.17
C HIS A 53 -10.52 -4.39 -9.37
N ILE A 54 -10.09 -5.19 -8.39
CA ILE A 54 -8.90 -6.01 -8.51
C ILE A 54 -9.15 -7.05 -9.60
N ILE A 55 -8.44 -6.91 -10.73
CA ILE A 55 -8.47 -7.89 -11.83
C ILE A 55 -7.59 -9.07 -11.41
N TYR A 56 -8.21 -10.22 -11.16
CA TYR A 56 -7.49 -11.49 -10.99
C TYR A 56 -7.18 -12.06 -12.40
N PHE A 57 -5.91 -12.41 -12.65
CA PHE A 57 -5.46 -13.18 -13.81
C PHE A 57 -5.17 -14.63 -13.41
#